data_AF-A0A835HF58-F1
#
_entry.id   AF-A0A835HF58-F1
#
_cell.length_a   1.000
_cell.length_b   1.000
_cell.length_c   1.000
_cell.angle_alpha   90.00
_cell.angle_beta   90.00
_cell.angle_gamma   90.00
#
_symmetry.space_group_name_H-M   'P 1'
#
loop_
_entity.id
_entity.type
_entity.pdbx_description
1 polymer ?
#
loop_
_entity_poly.entity_id
_entity_poly.type
_entity_poly.pdbx_seq_one_letter_code
_entity_poly.pdbx_strand_id
1 'polypeptide(L)'
;MFVDEVTDLVELNILKDALVGLPGVNGLSTEQRKRLTIVVELVANPSIIFMDEPTSGLDARVAAIVMRIIRNTVDTGRTVVCTIHQPSIDIFEAYDELQLQVIYAGPLGRHSRKLIAYFEAVPGVPKIKGGYNPATWMLEVTTSSVEAQLDVDFAEIYIDSDLHQ
;
A
#
# COMPACT_ATOMS: atom_id res chain seq x y z
N MET A 1 -17.53 11.87 -24.41
CA MET A 1 -18.43 11.11 -23.52
C MET A 1 -17.61 10.39 -22.46
N PHE A 2 -16.88 9.31 -22.78
CA PHE A 2 -16.05 8.62 -21.76
C PHE A 2 -14.82 9.43 -21.29
N VAL A 3 -14.10 10.07 -22.21
CA VAL A 3 -12.93 10.91 -21.85
C VAL A 3 -13.34 12.08 -20.96
N ASP A 4 -14.50 12.68 -21.21
CA ASP A 4 -15.04 13.77 -20.39
C ASP A 4 -15.36 13.28 -18.98
N GLU A 5 -16.05 12.12 -18.85
CA GLU A 5 -16.33 11.50 -17.54
C GLU A 5 -15.06 11.20 -16.73
N VAL A 6 -14.00 10.70 -17.37
CA VAL A 6 -12.72 10.44 -16.70
C VAL A 6 -12.02 11.74 -16.31
N THR A 7 -12.12 12.78 -17.15
CA THR A 7 -11.54 14.10 -16.88
C THR A 7 -12.26 14.81 -15.72
N ASP A 8 -13.58 14.64 -15.61
CA ASP A 8 -14.41 15.05 -14.48
C ASP A 8 -13.94 14.35 -13.20
N LEU A 9 -13.77 13.03 -13.25
CA LEU A 9 -13.40 12.19 -12.10
C LEU A 9 -12.06 12.60 -11.46
N VAL A 10 -11.11 13.09 -12.26
CA VAL A 10 -9.81 13.57 -11.78
C VAL A 10 -9.75 15.09 -11.54
N GLU A 11 -10.87 15.80 -11.68
CA GLU A 11 -10.98 17.24 -11.52
C GLU A 11 -10.05 18.05 -12.47
N LEU A 12 -9.91 17.61 -13.73
CA LEU A 12 -9.07 18.27 -14.75
C LEU A 12 -9.86 19.04 -15.81
N ASN A 13 -11.18 19.15 -15.70
CA ASN A 13 -12.04 19.81 -16.70
C ASN A 13 -11.61 21.23 -17.06
N ILE A 14 -11.19 22.00 -16.06
CA ILE A 14 -10.75 23.38 -16.26
C ILE A 14 -9.46 23.48 -17.10
N LEU A 15 -8.76 22.35 -17.31
CA LEU A 15 -7.49 22.25 -18.02
C LEU A 15 -7.59 21.42 -19.31
N LYS A 16 -8.80 21.06 -19.77
CA LYS A 16 -8.99 20.18 -20.93
C LYS A 16 -8.27 20.65 -22.21
N ASP A 17 -8.18 21.97 -22.39
CA ASP A 17 -7.55 22.62 -23.55
C ASP A 17 -6.16 23.20 -23.22
N ALA A 18 -5.66 22.96 -22.00
CA ALA A 18 -4.36 23.47 -21.57
C ALA A 18 -3.21 22.67 -22.21
N LEU A 19 -2.12 23.36 -22.54
CA LEU A 19 -0.90 22.71 -23.01
C LEU A 19 -0.24 21.93 -21.86
N VAL A 20 0.03 20.65 -22.09
CA VAL A 20 0.75 19.79 -21.13
C VAL A 20 2.12 20.37 -20.79
N GLY A 21 2.88 20.83 -21.79
CA GLY A 21 4.17 21.48 -21.61
C GLY A 21 5.28 20.56 -21.07
N LEU A 22 6.46 21.15 -20.84
CA LEU A 22 7.65 20.47 -20.34
C LEU A 22 7.72 20.53 -18.80
N PRO A 23 8.00 19.40 -18.11
CA PRO A 23 8.10 19.38 -16.64
C PRO A 23 9.08 20.42 -16.10
N GLY A 24 8.63 21.23 -15.13
CA GLY A 24 9.46 22.27 -14.50
C GLY A 24 9.73 23.51 -15.36
N VAL A 25 9.21 23.58 -16.58
CA VAL A 25 9.42 24.71 -17.50
C VAL A 25 8.13 25.45 -17.81
N ASN A 26 7.09 24.74 -18.30
CA ASN A 26 5.82 25.35 -18.69
C ASN A 26 4.67 24.33 -18.72
N GLY A 27 3.44 24.83 -18.92
CA GLY A 27 2.25 24.00 -19.02
C GLY A 27 1.72 23.57 -17.66
N LEU A 28 1.41 22.27 -17.53
CA LEU A 28 0.81 21.72 -16.32
C LEU A 28 1.81 21.66 -15.16
N SER A 29 1.32 22.02 -13.97
CA SER A 29 2.02 21.79 -12.71
C SER A 29 2.30 20.31 -12.48
N THR A 30 3.23 19.98 -11.59
CA THR A 30 3.57 18.60 -11.22
C THR A 30 2.35 17.81 -10.75
N GLU A 31 1.49 18.43 -9.93
CA GLU A 31 0.24 17.83 -9.46
C GLU A 31 -0.71 17.53 -10.63
N GLN A 32 -0.97 18.52 -11.49
CA GLN A 32 -1.89 18.37 -12.62
C GLN A 32 -1.38 17.31 -13.59
N ARG A 33 -0.07 17.22 -13.79
CA ARG A 33 0.57 16.18 -14.61
C ARG A 33 0.38 14.80 -14.00
N LYS A 34 0.50 14.65 -12.67
CA LYS A 34 0.26 13.37 -11.98
C LYS A 34 -1.21 12.95 -12.05
N ARG A 35 -2.16 13.89 -12.00
CA ARG A 35 -3.58 13.61 -12.26
C ARG A 35 -3.82 13.23 -13.73
N LEU A 36 -3.14 13.89 -14.67
CA LEU A 36 -3.24 13.57 -16.09
C LEU A 36 -2.72 12.17 -16.39
N THR A 37 -1.66 11.70 -15.73
CA THR A 37 -1.20 10.32 -15.91
C THR A 37 -2.25 9.30 -15.46
N ILE A 38 -3.00 9.59 -14.39
CA ILE A 38 -4.12 8.73 -13.95
C ILE A 38 -5.23 8.72 -15.02
N VAL A 39 -5.57 9.87 -15.63
CA VAL A 39 -6.55 9.94 -16.74
C VAL A 39 -6.16 9.03 -17.90
N VAL A 40 -4.89 9.09 -18.31
CA VAL A 40 -4.39 8.29 -19.43
C VAL A 40 -4.65 6.80 -19.20
N GLU A 41 -4.42 6.31 -17.98
CA GLU A 41 -4.71 4.92 -17.61
C GLU A 41 -6.21 4.62 -17.54
N LEU A 42 -7.01 5.52 -16.97
CA LEU A 42 -8.45 5.33 -16.80
C LEU A 42 -9.24 5.37 -18.11
N VAL A 43 -8.77 6.11 -19.12
CA VAL A 43 -9.39 6.17 -20.46
C VAL A 43 -9.38 4.81 -21.17
N ALA A 44 -8.51 3.88 -20.76
CA ALA A 44 -8.55 2.50 -21.24
C ALA A 44 -9.74 1.69 -20.69
N ASN A 45 -10.54 2.28 -19.78
CA ASN A 45 -11.67 1.65 -19.09
C ASN A 45 -11.35 0.30 -18.41
N PRO A 46 -10.27 0.20 -17.61
CA PRO A 46 -9.91 -1.05 -16.94
C PRO A 46 -10.91 -1.39 -15.83
N SER A 47 -11.15 -2.69 -15.61
CA SER A 47 -11.92 -3.18 -14.45
C SER A 47 -11.08 -3.32 -13.18
N ILE A 48 -9.75 -3.47 -13.33
CA ILE A 48 -8.78 -3.58 -12.23
C ILE A 48 -7.61 -2.62 -12.53
N ILE A 49 -7.24 -1.82 -11.55
CA ILE A 49 -6.18 -0.80 -11.67
C ILE A 49 -5.13 -1.06 -10.59
N PHE A 50 -3.86 -1.07 -10.99
CA PHE A 50 -2.73 -1.18 -10.07
C PHE A 50 -2.04 0.19 -9.99
N MET A 51 -1.79 0.68 -8.77
CA MET A 51 -1.01 1.91 -8.56
C MET A 51 0.13 1.67 -7.59
N ASP A 52 1.34 2.09 -7.96
CA ASP A 52 2.50 2.00 -7.08
C ASP A 52 2.72 3.34 -6.37
N GLU A 53 2.61 3.34 -5.04
CA GLU A 53 2.74 4.48 -4.14
C GLU A 53 2.14 5.80 -4.67
N PRO A 54 0.80 5.87 -4.91
CA PRO A 54 0.19 6.98 -5.63
C PRO A 54 0.38 8.34 -4.93
N THR A 55 0.61 8.33 -3.62
CA THR A 55 0.79 9.52 -2.78
C THR A 55 2.26 9.90 -2.54
N SER A 56 3.23 9.11 -3.01
CA SER A 56 4.65 9.36 -2.75
C SER A 56 5.14 10.66 -3.41
N GLY A 57 5.94 11.42 -2.66
CA GLY A 57 6.49 12.72 -3.06
C GLY A 57 5.47 13.87 -3.10
N LEU A 58 4.25 13.67 -2.62
CA LEU A 58 3.21 14.69 -2.59
C LEU A 58 3.09 15.28 -1.18
N ASP A 59 2.76 16.58 -1.10
CA ASP A 59 2.29 17.14 0.16
C ASP A 59 0.93 16.55 0.54
N ALA A 60 0.56 16.66 1.82
CA ALA A 60 -0.65 16.04 2.36
C ALA A 60 -1.94 16.45 1.64
N ARG A 61 -2.03 17.71 1.15
CA ARG A 61 -3.22 18.21 0.45
C ARG A 61 -3.33 17.55 -0.91
N VAL A 62 -2.22 17.49 -1.64
CA VAL A 62 -2.17 16.89 -2.97
C VAL A 62 -2.39 15.37 -2.89
N ALA A 63 -1.82 14.71 -1.89
CA ALA A 63 -2.05 13.29 -1.63
C ALA A 63 -3.53 12.97 -1.35
N ALA A 64 -4.22 13.81 -0.57
CA ALA A 64 -5.65 13.66 -0.31
C ALA A 64 -6.51 13.83 -1.58
N ILE A 65 -6.11 14.73 -2.49
CA ILE A 65 -6.77 14.88 -3.80
C ILE A 65 -6.61 13.59 -4.61
N VAL A 66 -5.40 13.04 -4.68
CA VAL A 66 -5.14 11.77 -5.38
C VAL A 66 -5.96 10.62 -4.80
N MET A 67 -6.03 10.51 -3.47
CA MET A 67 -6.84 9.46 -2.82
C MET A 67 -8.34 9.63 -3.06
N ARG A 68 -8.86 10.86 -3.10
CA ARG A 68 -10.26 11.12 -3.49
C ARG A 68 -10.55 10.63 -4.91
N ILE A 69 -9.62 10.84 -5.83
CA ILE A 69 -9.75 10.35 -7.22
C ILE A 69 -9.78 8.83 -7.26
N ILE A 70 -8.89 8.17 -6.51
CA ILE A 70 -8.86 6.71 -6.38
C ILE A 70 -10.20 6.21 -5.83
N ARG A 71 -10.71 6.85 -4.77
CA ARG A 71 -12.01 6.52 -4.16
C ARG A 71 -13.15 6.65 -5.17
N ASN A 72 -13.25 7.78 -5.87
CA ASN A 72 -14.24 7.99 -6.93
C ASN A 72 -14.14 6.90 -8.01
N THR A 73 -12.93 6.45 -8.35
CA THR A 73 -12.73 5.38 -9.33
C THR A 73 -13.29 4.06 -8.81
N VAL A 74 -13.02 3.69 -7.55
CA VAL A 74 -13.55 2.46 -6.97
C VAL A 74 -15.08 2.49 -6.90
N ASP A 75 -15.66 3.64 -6.57
CA ASP A 75 -17.11 3.82 -6.43
C ASP A 75 -17.89 3.62 -7.74
N THR A 76 -17.21 3.63 -8.89
CA THR A 76 -17.79 3.25 -10.19
C THR A 76 -17.86 1.73 -10.43
N GLY A 77 -17.46 0.92 -9.44
CA GLY A 77 -17.44 -0.55 -9.52
C GLY A 77 -16.13 -1.14 -10.05
N ARG A 78 -15.04 -0.36 -10.04
CA ARG A 78 -13.69 -0.81 -10.43
C ARG A 78 -12.88 -1.23 -9.22
N THR A 79 -12.00 -2.20 -9.37
CA THR A 79 -11.07 -2.59 -8.30
C THR A 79 -9.77 -1.79 -8.45
N VAL A 80 -9.27 -1.21 -7.35
CA VAL A 80 -7.95 -0.58 -7.31
C VAL A 80 -7.10 -1.31 -6.27
N VAL A 81 -5.90 -1.73 -6.67
CA VAL A 81 -4.88 -2.29 -5.77
C VAL A 81 -3.69 -1.35 -5.78
N CYS A 82 -3.27 -0.87 -4.61
CA CYS A 82 -2.10 -0.01 -4.55
C CYS A 82 -1.24 -0.21 -3.32
N THR A 83 0.05 0.06 -3.47
CA THR A 83 1.03 0.12 -2.39
C THR A 83 0.98 1.50 -1.75
N ILE A 84 1.25 1.58 -0.45
CA ILE A 84 1.36 2.86 0.24
C ILE A 84 2.49 2.88 1.25
N HIS A 85 3.27 3.95 1.24
CA HIS A 85 4.36 4.19 2.17
C HIS A 85 3.98 5.32 3.13
N GLN A 86 3.80 4.99 4.41
CA GLN A 86 3.52 5.94 5.50
C GLN A 86 2.32 6.88 5.23
N PRO A 87 1.08 6.35 5.11
CA PRO A 87 -0.10 7.18 4.89
C PRO A 87 -0.42 8.08 6.11
N SER A 88 -1.02 9.24 5.86
CA SER A 88 -1.76 9.96 6.92
C SER A 88 -3.02 9.17 7.30
N ILE A 89 -3.62 9.51 8.44
CA ILE A 89 -4.88 8.88 8.90
C ILE A 89 -5.96 9.00 7.83
N ASP A 90 -6.19 10.21 7.32
CA ASP A 90 -7.23 10.46 6.31
C ASP A 90 -7.02 9.64 5.02
N ILE A 91 -5.77 9.42 4.63
CA ILE A 91 -5.43 8.62 3.45
C ILE A 91 -5.62 7.12 3.74
N PHE A 92 -5.20 6.68 4.91
CA PHE A 92 -5.32 5.28 5.33
C PHE A 92 -6.79 4.86 5.44
N GLU A 93 -7.65 5.72 5.99
CA GLU A 93 -9.09 5.46 6.14
C GLU A 93 -9.86 5.45 4.80
N ALA A 94 -9.24 5.87 3.70
CA ALA A 94 -9.86 5.80 2.38
C ALA A 94 -9.78 4.40 1.73
N TYR A 95 -8.98 3.49 2.29
CA TYR A 95 -8.81 2.13 1.79
C TYR A 95 -9.92 1.20 2.30
N ASP A 96 -10.47 0.38 1.40
CA ASP A 96 -11.45 -0.65 1.78
C ASP A 96 -10.77 -1.86 2.44
N GLU A 97 -9.59 -2.25 1.93
CA GLU A 97 -8.84 -3.43 2.36
C GLU A 97 -7.33 -3.13 2.39
N LEU A 98 -6.61 -3.74 3.33
CA LEU A 98 -5.14 -3.63 3.47
C LEU A 98 -4.51 -5.03 3.37
N GLN A 99 -3.51 -5.17 2.50
CA GLN A 99 -2.66 -6.35 2.42
C GLN A 99 -1.21 -5.97 2.76
N LEU A 100 -0.65 -6.59 3.79
CA LEU A 100 0.73 -6.38 4.26
C LEU A 100 1.42 -7.75 4.31
N GLN A 101 2.69 -7.84 3.85
CA GLN A 101 3.51 -9.06 3.82
C GLN A 101 3.20 -9.97 5.02
N VAL A 102 2.79 -11.19 4.70
CA VAL A 102 2.36 -12.14 5.71
C VAL A 102 3.52 -13.07 5.98
N ILE A 103 4.30 -12.75 7.01
CA ILE A 103 5.27 -13.67 7.62
C ILE A 103 4.62 -14.53 8.71
N TYR A 104 3.35 -14.27 8.98
CA TYR A 104 2.48 -15.02 9.88
C TYR A 104 1.01 -14.61 9.66
N ALA A 105 0.12 -15.55 9.37
CA ALA A 105 -1.33 -15.38 9.58
C ALA A 105 -1.88 -16.57 10.36
N GLY A 106 -2.35 -16.31 11.57
CA GLY A 106 -2.88 -17.36 12.43
C GLY A 106 -3.35 -16.83 13.79
N PRO A 107 -3.97 -17.68 14.62
CA PRO A 107 -4.45 -17.28 15.94
C PRO A 107 -3.28 -17.11 16.92
N LEU A 108 -3.21 -15.95 17.61
CA LEU A 108 -2.18 -15.66 18.62
C LEU A 108 -2.14 -16.66 19.80
N GLY A 109 -3.30 -17.23 20.18
CA GLY A 109 -3.44 -18.12 21.34
C GLY A 109 -3.43 -17.38 22.70
N ARG A 110 -3.75 -18.10 23.80
CA ARG A 110 -3.74 -17.53 25.16
C ARG A 110 -2.32 -17.05 25.51
N HIS A 111 -2.18 -15.78 25.90
CA HIS A 111 -0.89 -15.12 26.16
C HIS A 111 0.07 -15.16 24.95
N SER A 112 -0.46 -15.01 23.72
CA SER A 112 0.32 -14.99 22.45
C SER A 112 1.18 -16.24 22.20
N ARG A 113 0.90 -17.34 22.92
CA ARG A 113 1.73 -18.55 22.91
C ARG A 113 1.89 -19.20 21.53
N LYS A 114 0.94 -19.02 20.60
CA LYS A 114 1.02 -19.61 19.25
C LYS A 114 1.90 -18.77 18.32
N LEU A 115 1.80 -17.45 18.37
CA LEU A 115 2.69 -16.53 17.66
C LEU A 115 4.14 -16.70 18.14
N ILE A 116 4.33 -16.71 19.47
CA ILE A 116 5.66 -16.89 20.08
C ILE A 116 6.23 -18.25 19.68
N ALA A 117 5.46 -19.33 19.85
CA ALA A 117 5.93 -20.67 19.48
C ALA A 117 6.25 -20.79 17.99
N TYR A 118 5.52 -20.09 17.11
CA TYR A 118 5.78 -20.08 15.67
C TYR A 118 7.14 -19.46 15.35
N PHE A 119 7.42 -18.24 15.81
CA PHE A 119 8.71 -17.58 15.55
C PHE A 119 9.87 -18.20 16.35
N GLU A 120 9.65 -18.66 17.59
CA GLU A 120 10.67 -19.38 18.37
C GLU A 120 10.99 -20.78 17.82
N ALA A 121 10.13 -21.34 16.96
CA ALA A 121 10.44 -22.59 16.27
C ALA A 121 11.51 -22.40 15.18
N VAL A 122 11.72 -21.17 14.70
CA VAL A 122 12.77 -20.84 13.73
C VAL A 122 14.12 -20.82 14.45
N PRO A 123 15.09 -21.65 14.04
CA PRO A 123 16.40 -21.72 14.69
C PRO A 123 17.10 -20.35 14.72
N GLY A 124 17.57 -19.97 15.91
CA GLY A 124 18.32 -18.73 16.13
C GLY A 124 17.48 -17.49 16.40
N VAL A 125 16.15 -17.54 16.26
CA VAL A 125 15.27 -16.48 16.76
C VAL A 125 15.41 -16.39 18.29
N PRO A 126 15.74 -15.21 18.85
CA PRO A 126 15.92 -15.07 20.29
C PRO A 126 14.60 -15.25 21.03
N LYS A 127 14.59 -16.05 22.10
CA LYS A 127 13.38 -16.25 22.90
C LYS A 127 12.88 -14.98 23.55
N ILE A 128 11.56 -14.85 23.64
CA ILE A 128 10.94 -13.70 24.30
C ILE A 128 11.19 -13.75 25.81
N LYS A 129 11.55 -12.61 26.41
CA LYS A 129 11.78 -12.50 27.86
C LYS A 129 10.46 -12.43 28.61
N GLY A 130 10.43 -12.96 29.84
CA GLY A 130 9.25 -12.90 30.70
C GLY A 130 8.76 -11.47 30.92
N GLY A 131 7.50 -11.22 30.58
CA GLY A 131 6.88 -9.89 30.67
C GLY A 131 7.16 -8.93 29.49
N TYR A 132 7.89 -9.36 28.45
CA TYR A 132 8.18 -8.55 27.26
C TYR A 132 7.02 -8.57 26.24
N ASN A 133 6.85 -7.51 25.45
CA ASN A 133 5.74 -7.37 24.51
C ASN A 133 5.95 -8.22 23.24
N PRO A 134 5.05 -9.20 22.94
CA PRO A 134 5.21 -10.07 21.78
C PRO A 134 5.16 -9.37 20.42
N ALA A 135 4.45 -8.23 20.28
CA ALA A 135 4.35 -7.53 18.99
C ALA A 135 5.67 -6.80 18.64
N THR A 136 6.29 -6.16 19.62
CA THR A 136 7.60 -5.51 19.46
C THR A 136 8.67 -6.54 19.15
N TRP A 137 8.69 -7.63 19.93
CA TRP A 137 9.62 -8.73 19.70
C TRP A 137 9.49 -9.32 18.30
N MET A 138 8.26 -9.55 17.80
CA MET A 138 8.04 -10.07 16.45
C MET A 138 8.66 -9.16 15.39
N LEU A 139 8.40 -7.85 15.42
CA LEU A 139 8.99 -6.91 14.44
C LEU A 139 10.51 -6.85 14.52
N GLU A 140 11.10 -6.97 15.71
CA GLU A 140 12.56 -6.98 15.89
C GLU A 140 13.20 -8.24 15.32
N VAL A 141 12.60 -9.41 15.57
CA VAL A 141 13.15 -10.69 15.11
C VAL A 141 12.84 -11.00 13.66
N THR A 142 11.91 -10.29 13.03
CA THR A 142 11.56 -10.45 11.62
C THR A 142 12.08 -9.30 10.75
N THR A 143 13.08 -8.55 11.23
CA THR A 143 13.77 -7.57 10.38
C THR A 143 14.64 -8.29 9.37
N SER A 144 14.86 -7.68 8.21
CA SER A 144 15.75 -8.22 7.18
C SER A 144 17.20 -8.41 7.68
N SER A 145 17.61 -7.62 8.68
CA SER A 145 18.92 -7.80 9.32
C SER A 145 18.99 -9.11 10.11
N VAL A 146 17.88 -9.54 10.73
CA VAL A 146 17.83 -10.80 11.47
C VAL A 146 17.71 -11.98 10.52
N GLU A 147 16.90 -11.87 9.47
CA GLU A 147 16.84 -12.87 8.38
C GLU A 147 18.23 -13.19 7.83
N ALA A 148 19.00 -12.15 7.49
CA ALA A 148 20.37 -12.32 6.99
C ALA A 148 21.35 -12.91 8.03
N GLN A 149 21.15 -12.65 9.32
CA GLN A 149 21.98 -13.22 10.38
C GLN A 149 21.68 -14.70 10.62
N LEU A 150 20.42 -15.08 10.45
CA LEU A 150 19.93 -16.44 10.68
C LEU A 150 19.99 -17.32 9.44
N ASP A 151 20.23 -16.74 8.27
CA ASP A 151 20.17 -17.42 6.97
C ASP A 151 18.78 -18.05 6.73
N VAL A 152 17.73 -17.26 7.00
CA VAL A 152 16.31 -17.65 6.87
C VAL A 152 15.49 -16.59 6.15
N ASP A 153 14.38 -17.02 5.55
CA ASP A 153 13.33 -16.14 5.01
C ASP A 153 12.01 -16.46 5.74
N PHE A 154 11.47 -15.48 6.49
CA PHE A 154 10.24 -15.71 7.26
C PHE A 154 8.99 -15.82 6.39
N ALA A 155 9.00 -15.30 5.16
CA ALA A 155 7.92 -15.47 4.22
C ALA A 155 7.91 -16.90 3.65
N GLU A 156 9.08 -17.48 3.33
CA GLU A 156 9.18 -18.89 2.93
C GLU A 156 8.72 -19.83 4.05
N ILE A 157 9.19 -19.57 5.28
CA ILE A 157 8.78 -20.33 6.46
C ILE A 157 7.26 -20.26 6.65
N TYR A 158 6.64 -19.10 6.39
CA TYR A 158 5.20 -18.96 6.45
C TYR A 158 4.47 -19.77 5.39
N ILE A 159 4.91 -19.69 4.13
CA ILE A 159 4.31 -20.42 3.00
C ILE A 159 4.35 -21.94 3.24
N ASP A 160 5.43 -22.45 3.81
CA ASP A 160 5.62 -23.88 4.10
C ASP A 160 4.96 -24.33 5.41
N SER A 161 4.38 -23.40 6.17
CA SER A 161 3.73 -23.72 7.43
C SER A 161 2.28 -24.15 7.26
N ASP A 162 1.78 -24.92 8.22
CA ASP A 162 0.35 -25.27 8.33
C ASP A 162 -0.59 -24.04 8.51
N LEU A 163 -0.03 -22.83 8.64
CA LEU A 163 -0.76 -21.57 8.76
C LEU A 163 -1.04 -20.90 7.41
N HIS A 164 -0.42 -21.36 6.32
CA HIS A 164 -0.69 -20.91 4.97
C HIS A 164 -1.67 -21.89 4.31
N GLN A 165 -2.92 -21.45 4.10
CA GLN A 165 -4.00 -22.21 3.46
C GLN A 165 -4.55 -21.49 2.24
#